data_AF-A0A2N3DLM1-F1
#
_entry.id   AF-A0A2N3DLM1-F1
#
_cell.length_a   1.000
_cell.length_b   1.000
_cell.length_c   1.000
_cell.angle_alpha   90.00
_cell.angle_beta   90.00
_cell.angle_gamma   90.00
#
_symmetry.space_group_name_H-M   'P 1'
#
loop_
_entity.id
_entity.type
_entity.pdbx_description
1 polymer ?
#
loop_
_entity_poly.entity_id
_entity_poly.type
_entity_poly.pdbx_seq_one_letter_code
_entity_poly.pdbx_strand_id
1 'polypeptide(L)'
;MDLRPTLQAAQAYRAAAQAALAQRLAARPIDSEQRAAHGFAWVATTVAALEAVLDWLDAGQGANPLDAHIATLAFAEGIGQLAGGLPMGQNELFRPADLGLGAAARTLADACADLLDADHAATRAAVAAALAEGHWPSETLHDADLDTIREQYRRFTDVEIIPNAHGWHLANDLIPDTAVTAMAELGTFGVCIPEEYGGLGLGKLVMCIVTEELS
;
A
#
# COMPACT_ATOMS: atom_id res chain seq x y z
N MET A 1 -14.30 -14.71 -4.00
CA MET A 1 -13.29 -15.49 -4.75
C MET A 1 -12.16 -15.77 -3.79
N ASP A 2 -11.64 -17.00 -3.73
CA ASP A 2 -10.47 -17.28 -2.89
C ASP A 2 -9.21 -16.74 -3.60
N LEU A 3 -8.52 -15.80 -2.96
CA LEU A 3 -7.33 -15.13 -3.51
C LEU A 3 -6.02 -15.84 -3.12
N ARG A 4 -6.06 -16.85 -2.24
CA ARG A 4 -4.86 -17.56 -1.75
C ARG A 4 -4.09 -18.28 -2.87
N PRO A 5 -4.74 -18.98 -3.82
CA PRO A 5 -4.01 -19.62 -4.92
C PRO A 5 -3.31 -18.58 -5.81
N THR A 6 -3.97 -17.44 -6.06
CA THR A 6 -3.41 -16.32 -6.82
C THR A 6 -2.18 -15.75 -6.12
N LEU A 7 -2.24 -15.56 -4.79
CA LEU A 7 -1.10 -15.09 -4.02
C LEU A 7 0.08 -16.07 -4.06
N GLN A 8 -0.20 -17.37 -3.95
CA GLN A 8 0.84 -18.41 -4.03
C GLN A 8 1.55 -18.40 -5.40
N ALA A 9 0.81 -18.20 -6.50
CA ALA A 9 1.40 -18.06 -7.82
C ALA A 9 2.30 -16.81 -7.91
N ALA A 10 1.86 -15.68 -7.35
CA ALA A 10 2.66 -14.45 -7.30
C ALA A 10 3.94 -14.60 -6.46
N GLN A 11 3.87 -15.30 -5.33
CA GLN A 11 5.02 -15.62 -4.49
C GLN A 11 6.03 -16.53 -5.22
N ALA A 12 5.55 -17.52 -5.99
CA ALA A 12 6.40 -18.35 -6.82
C ALA A 12 7.10 -17.51 -7.92
N TYR A 13 6.39 -16.56 -8.52
CA TYR A 13 6.98 -15.61 -9.48
C TYR A 13 8.06 -14.72 -8.84
N ARG A 14 7.81 -14.16 -7.64
CA ARG A 14 8.82 -13.42 -6.85
C ARG A 14 10.06 -14.27 -6.57
N ALA A 15 9.90 -15.53 -6.18
CA ALA A 15 11.02 -16.43 -5.93
C ALA A 15 11.85 -16.70 -7.20
N ALA A 16 11.19 -16.90 -8.35
CA ALA A 16 11.85 -17.04 -9.63
C ALA A 16 12.64 -15.76 -10.01
N ALA A 17 12.04 -14.58 -9.80
CA ALA A 17 12.70 -13.29 -10.02
C ALA A 17 13.95 -13.12 -9.13
N GLN A 18 13.84 -13.46 -7.85
CA GLN A 18 14.96 -13.39 -6.92
C GLN A 18 16.12 -14.30 -7.35
N ALA A 19 15.82 -15.54 -7.73
CA ALA A 19 16.82 -16.50 -8.19
C ALA A 19 17.51 -16.03 -9.48
N ALA A 20 16.73 -15.50 -10.44
CA ALA A 20 17.26 -14.96 -11.69
C ALA A 20 18.17 -13.74 -11.45
N LEU A 21 17.79 -12.82 -10.55
CA LEU A 21 18.64 -11.70 -10.19
C LEU A 21 19.93 -12.16 -9.50
N ALA A 22 19.83 -13.06 -8.53
CA ALA A 22 21.00 -13.59 -7.82
C ALA A 22 22.01 -14.22 -8.79
N GLN A 23 21.54 -14.96 -9.81
CA GLN A 23 22.39 -15.53 -10.84
C GLN A 23 23.14 -14.46 -11.65
N ARG A 24 22.49 -13.34 -12.00
CA ARG A 24 23.14 -12.24 -12.74
C ARG A 24 24.19 -11.54 -11.89
N LEU A 25 23.85 -11.26 -10.63
CA LEU A 25 24.72 -10.58 -9.69
C LEU A 25 25.94 -11.42 -9.26
N ALA A 26 25.89 -12.74 -9.44
CA ALA A 26 27.06 -13.61 -9.26
C ALA A 26 28.16 -13.37 -10.32
N ALA A 27 27.80 -12.81 -11.49
CA ALA A 27 28.72 -12.61 -12.61
C ALA A 27 28.98 -11.14 -12.97
N ARG A 28 28.11 -10.23 -12.53
CA ARG A 28 28.11 -8.82 -12.94
C ARG A 28 27.80 -7.90 -11.76
N PRO A 29 28.42 -6.69 -11.71
CA PRO A 29 28.11 -5.72 -10.66
C PRO A 29 26.69 -5.20 -10.79
N ILE A 30 26.07 -4.88 -9.65
CA ILE A 30 24.67 -4.44 -9.59
C ILE A 30 24.38 -3.20 -10.42
N ASP A 31 25.34 -2.28 -10.56
CA ASP A 31 25.17 -1.05 -11.37
C ASP A 31 24.93 -1.36 -12.85
N SER A 32 25.58 -2.41 -13.38
CA SER A 32 25.33 -2.88 -14.76
C SER A 32 24.01 -3.64 -14.91
N GLU A 33 23.40 -3.98 -13.77
CA GLU A 33 22.17 -4.75 -13.64
C GLU A 33 21.05 -3.94 -12.96
N GLN A 34 21.17 -2.61 -12.93
CA GLN A 34 20.28 -1.73 -12.16
C GLN A 34 18.81 -1.92 -12.52
N ARG A 35 18.49 -1.99 -13.82
CA ARG A 35 17.12 -2.26 -14.30
C ARG A 35 16.56 -3.58 -13.79
N ALA A 36 17.39 -4.63 -13.76
CA ALA A 36 16.99 -5.93 -13.25
C ALA A 36 16.82 -5.92 -11.72
N ALA A 37 17.73 -5.24 -11.01
CA ALA A 37 17.67 -5.11 -9.56
C ALA A 37 16.46 -4.29 -9.10
N HIS A 38 16.21 -3.14 -9.71
CA HIS A 38 15.03 -2.32 -9.47
C HIS A 38 13.75 -3.07 -9.87
N GLY A 39 13.76 -3.74 -11.03
CA GLY A 39 12.65 -4.57 -11.49
C GLY A 39 12.25 -5.63 -10.46
N PHE A 40 13.23 -6.34 -9.91
CA PHE A 40 12.97 -7.27 -8.81
C PHE A 40 12.44 -6.59 -7.55
N ALA A 41 12.95 -5.41 -7.18
CA ALA A 41 12.43 -4.66 -6.03
C ALA A 41 10.94 -4.32 -6.22
N TRP A 42 10.53 -3.92 -7.43
CA TRP A 42 9.12 -3.70 -7.76
C TRP A 42 8.30 -4.98 -7.74
N VAL A 43 8.82 -6.10 -8.28
CA VAL A 43 8.17 -7.42 -8.16
C VAL A 43 7.94 -7.80 -6.69
N ALA A 44 8.97 -7.66 -5.85
CA ALA A 44 8.88 -7.99 -4.43
C ALA A 44 7.89 -7.08 -3.70
N THR A 45 7.87 -5.79 -4.04
CA THR A 45 6.94 -4.80 -3.46
C THR A 45 5.50 -5.11 -3.83
N THR A 46 5.21 -5.39 -5.10
CA THR A 46 3.86 -5.74 -5.54
C THR A 46 3.36 -7.00 -4.85
N VAL A 47 4.18 -8.05 -4.73
CA VAL A 47 3.79 -9.27 -4.02
C VAL A 47 3.57 -9.01 -2.53
N ALA A 48 4.43 -8.22 -1.88
CA ALA A 48 4.24 -7.84 -0.48
C ALA A 48 2.95 -7.02 -0.27
N ALA A 49 2.58 -6.16 -1.21
CA ALA A 49 1.30 -5.44 -1.16
C ALA A 49 0.10 -6.40 -1.28
N LEU A 50 0.18 -7.42 -2.15
CA LEU A 50 -0.86 -8.45 -2.26
C LEU A 50 -0.96 -9.33 -1.00
N GLU A 51 0.17 -9.63 -0.35
CA GLU A 51 0.20 -10.30 0.96
C GLU A 51 -0.55 -9.45 1.99
N ALA A 52 -0.24 -8.16 2.10
CA ALA A 52 -0.89 -7.24 3.03
C ALA A 52 -2.40 -7.03 2.75
N VAL A 53 -2.80 -6.97 1.48
CA VAL A 53 -4.23 -6.86 1.10
C VAL A 53 -5.01 -8.11 1.49
N LEU A 54 -4.42 -9.30 1.33
CA LEU A 54 -5.09 -10.53 1.74
C LEU A 54 -5.21 -10.61 3.27
N ASP A 55 -4.17 -10.24 4.00
CA ASP A 55 -4.18 -10.20 5.47
C ASP A 55 -5.25 -9.22 5.98
N TRP A 56 -5.35 -8.03 5.38
CA TRP A 56 -6.40 -7.05 5.67
C TRP A 56 -7.81 -7.60 5.40
N LEU A 57 -8.03 -8.22 4.24
CA LEU A 57 -9.32 -8.81 3.88
C LEU A 57 -9.73 -9.91 4.86
N ASP A 58 -8.80 -10.80 5.22
CA ASP A 58 -9.05 -11.91 6.15
C ASP A 58 -9.33 -11.39 7.57
N ALA A 59 -8.63 -10.33 8.03
CA ALA A 59 -8.88 -9.68 9.32
C ALA A 59 -10.29 -9.06 9.41
N GLY A 60 -10.79 -8.52 8.30
CA GLY A 60 -12.14 -7.96 8.20
C GLY A 60 -13.28 -8.97 8.34
N GLN A 61 -13.02 -10.28 8.19
CA GLN A 61 -14.01 -11.37 8.32
C GLN A 61 -15.30 -11.17 7.50
N GLY A 62 -15.21 -10.44 6.38
CA GLY A 62 -16.35 -10.13 5.53
C GLY A 62 -17.35 -9.12 6.12
N ALA A 63 -16.95 -8.32 7.12
CA ALA A 63 -17.79 -7.30 7.73
C ALA A 63 -18.22 -6.21 6.72
N ASN A 64 -17.34 -5.87 5.78
CA ASN A 64 -17.63 -4.92 4.71
C ASN A 64 -17.51 -5.60 3.34
N PRO A 65 -18.60 -5.71 2.56
CA PRO A 65 -18.54 -6.35 1.24
C PRO A 65 -17.69 -5.58 0.23
N LEU A 66 -17.46 -4.27 0.44
CA LEU A 66 -16.63 -3.46 -0.43
C LEU A 66 -15.16 -3.91 -0.40
N ASP A 67 -14.69 -4.45 0.73
CA ASP A 67 -13.30 -4.90 0.89
C ASP A 67 -12.95 -6.02 -0.08
N ALA A 68 -13.89 -6.94 -0.31
CA ALA A 68 -13.71 -8.03 -1.26
C ALA A 68 -13.59 -7.51 -2.71
N HIS A 69 -14.29 -6.42 -3.05
CA HIS A 69 -14.15 -5.77 -4.36
C HIS A 69 -12.79 -5.09 -4.50
N ILE A 70 -12.34 -4.35 -3.49
CA ILE A 70 -11.01 -3.74 -3.46
C ILE A 70 -9.92 -4.79 -3.61
N ALA A 71 -9.96 -5.86 -2.81
CA ALA A 71 -8.99 -6.93 -2.87
C ALA A 71 -8.97 -7.63 -4.25
N THR A 72 -10.14 -7.89 -4.84
CA THR A 72 -10.22 -8.47 -6.19
C THR A 72 -9.55 -7.57 -7.23
N LEU A 73 -9.83 -6.26 -7.20
CA LEU A 73 -9.24 -5.30 -8.13
C LEU A 73 -7.72 -5.15 -7.92
N ALA A 74 -7.26 -5.09 -6.66
CA ALA A 74 -5.85 -5.00 -6.32
C ALA A 74 -5.07 -6.23 -6.83
N PHE A 75 -5.62 -7.43 -6.66
CA PHE A 75 -5.04 -8.65 -7.20
C PHE A 75 -5.08 -8.68 -8.73
N ALA A 76 -6.20 -8.31 -9.36
CA ALA A 76 -6.29 -8.31 -10.82
C ALA A 76 -5.22 -7.40 -11.44
N GLU A 77 -5.09 -6.18 -10.91
CA GLU A 77 -4.08 -5.21 -11.36
C GLU A 77 -2.66 -5.67 -11.03
N GLY A 78 -2.40 -6.09 -9.79
CA GLY A 78 -1.07 -6.51 -9.35
C GLY A 78 -0.53 -7.70 -10.14
N ILE A 79 -1.36 -8.73 -10.37
CA ILE A 79 -0.97 -9.89 -11.19
C ILE A 79 -0.80 -9.48 -12.66
N GLY A 80 -1.71 -8.66 -13.18
CA GLY A 80 -1.62 -8.15 -14.55
C GLY A 80 -0.31 -7.40 -14.81
N GLN A 81 0.11 -6.55 -13.87
CA GLN A 81 1.39 -5.85 -13.95
C GLN A 81 2.59 -6.81 -13.79
N LEU A 82 2.55 -7.76 -12.86
CA LEU A 82 3.64 -8.75 -12.71
C LEU A 82 3.87 -9.57 -13.99
N ALA A 83 2.79 -9.97 -14.67
CA ALA A 83 2.84 -10.77 -15.89
C ALA A 83 3.11 -9.94 -17.16
N GLY A 84 2.56 -8.72 -17.25
CA GLY A 84 2.59 -7.88 -18.45
C GLY A 84 3.63 -6.76 -18.45
N GLY A 85 3.91 -6.18 -17.29
CA GLY A 85 4.90 -5.13 -17.08
C GLY A 85 4.57 -4.25 -15.87
N LEU A 86 5.58 -4.00 -15.04
CA LEU A 86 5.48 -3.18 -13.84
C LEU A 86 5.97 -1.75 -14.12
N PRO A 87 5.13 -0.72 -13.93
CA PRO A 87 5.58 0.67 -14.05
C PRO A 87 6.43 1.06 -12.85
N MET A 88 7.73 1.30 -13.08
CA MET A 88 8.68 1.80 -12.08
C MET A 88 8.74 3.34 -12.05
N GLY A 89 8.20 3.97 -13.09
CA GLY A 89 8.04 5.41 -13.26
C GLY A 89 7.32 5.72 -14.56
N GLN A 90 7.06 6.99 -14.87
CA GLN A 90 6.28 7.40 -16.06
C GLN A 90 6.85 6.86 -17.38
N ASN A 91 8.17 6.74 -17.47
CA ASN A 91 8.87 6.31 -18.69
C ASN A 91 9.61 4.98 -18.51
N GLU A 92 9.44 4.32 -17.37
CA GLU A 92 10.18 3.11 -17.05
C GLU A 92 9.22 1.98 -16.70
N LEU A 93 9.12 1.02 -17.62
CA LEU A 93 8.39 -0.22 -17.43
C LEU A 93 9.40 -1.37 -17.31
N PHE A 94 9.34 -2.11 -16.22
CA PHE A 94 9.99 -3.40 -16.08
C PHE A 94 9.13 -4.47 -16.74
N ARG A 95 9.71 -5.24 -17.66
CA ARG A 95 9.04 -6.40 -18.26
C ARG A 95 9.70 -7.69 -17.76
N PRO A 96 8.96 -8.82 -17.71
CA PRO A 96 9.55 -10.12 -17.34
C PRO A 96 10.82 -10.47 -18.13
N ALA A 97 10.87 -10.08 -19.41
CA ALA A 97 12.02 -10.29 -20.28
C ALA A 97 13.31 -9.59 -19.78
N ASP A 98 13.20 -8.47 -19.06
CA ASP A 98 14.34 -7.72 -18.52
C ASP A 98 15.15 -8.55 -17.50
N LEU A 99 14.53 -9.60 -16.95
CA LEU A 99 15.15 -10.56 -16.02
C LEU A 99 15.04 -12.02 -16.48
N GLY A 100 14.69 -12.26 -17.75
CA GLY A 100 14.56 -13.62 -18.30
C GLY A 100 13.37 -14.42 -17.75
N LEU A 101 12.36 -13.76 -17.19
CA LEU A 101 11.21 -14.36 -16.50
C LEU A 101 10.04 -14.71 -17.43
N GLY A 102 10.23 -14.72 -18.75
CA GLY A 102 9.13 -14.91 -19.70
C GLY A 102 8.33 -16.21 -19.48
N ALA A 103 9.00 -17.30 -19.10
CA ALA A 103 8.31 -18.55 -18.77
C ALA A 103 7.53 -18.45 -17.45
N ALA A 104 8.15 -17.89 -16.41
CA ALA A 104 7.52 -17.70 -15.11
C ALA A 104 6.31 -16.76 -15.19
N ALA A 105 6.37 -15.71 -16.02
CA ALA A 105 5.26 -14.79 -16.25
C ALA A 105 4.06 -15.47 -16.94
N ARG A 106 4.31 -16.37 -17.90
CA ARG A 106 3.24 -17.18 -18.50
C ARG A 106 2.63 -18.13 -17.49
N THR A 107 3.45 -18.83 -16.71
CA THR A 107 2.94 -19.70 -15.62
C THR A 107 2.10 -18.92 -14.61
N LEU A 108 2.51 -17.70 -14.24
CA LEU A 108 1.72 -16.81 -13.39
C LEU A 108 0.38 -16.46 -14.05
N ALA A 109 0.41 -16.02 -15.31
CA ALA A 109 -0.80 -15.65 -16.04
C ALA A 109 -1.78 -16.83 -16.19
N ASP A 110 -1.28 -18.00 -16.57
CA ASP A 110 -2.09 -19.23 -16.72
C ASP A 110 -2.71 -19.65 -15.37
N ALA A 111 -1.96 -19.57 -14.27
CA ALA A 111 -2.45 -19.88 -12.94
C ALA A 111 -3.50 -18.89 -12.41
N CYS A 112 -3.55 -17.68 -12.99
CA CYS A 112 -4.44 -16.59 -12.59
C CYS A 112 -5.40 -16.18 -13.70
N ALA A 113 -5.62 -17.04 -14.72
CA ALA A 113 -6.38 -16.72 -15.91
C ALA A 113 -7.82 -16.28 -15.59
N ASP A 114 -8.49 -16.97 -14.67
CA ASP A 114 -9.86 -16.62 -14.23
C ASP A 114 -9.96 -15.17 -13.71
N LEU A 115 -8.89 -14.67 -13.06
CA LEU A 115 -8.83 -13.31 -12.55
C LEU A 115 -8.44 -12.31 -13.65
N LEU A 116 -7.48 -12.66 -14.51
CA LEU A 116 -6.94 -11.77 -15.54
C LEU A 116 -7.89 -11.58 -16.73
N ASP A 117 -8.61 -12.63 -17.11
CA ASP A 117 -9.51 -12.64 -18.27
C ASP A 117 -10.92 -12.15 -17.91
N ALA A 118 -11.22 -11.97 -16.61
CA ALA A 118 -12.50 -11.44 -16.15
C ALA A 118 -12.64 -9.94 -16.46
N ASP A 119 -13.84 -9.53 -16.91
CA ASP A 119 -14.18 -8.12 -17.03
C ASP A 119 -14.57 -7.53 -15.67
N HIS A 120 -13.64 -6.78 -15.08
CA HIS A 120 -13.85 -6.10 -13.81
C HIS A 120 -14.59 -4.75 -13.91
N ALA A 121 -15.16 -4.39 -15.06
CA ALA A 121 -15.87 -3.11 -15.23
C ALA A 121 -17.02 -2.95 -14.23
N ALA A 122 -17.82 -4.00 -14.02
CA ALA A 122 -18.91 -3.98 -13.05
C ALA A 122 -18.39 -3.80 -11.61
N THR A 123 -17.33 -4.50 -11.22
CA THR A 123 -16.70 -4.36 -9.90
C THR A 123 -16.17 -2.94 -9.69
N ARG A 124 -15.49 -2.35 -10.69
CA ARG A 124 -15.03 -0.96 -10.64
C ARG A 124 -16.19 0.02 -10.48
N ALA A 125 -17.28 -0.16 -11.23
CA ALA A 125 -18.46 0.69 -11.14
C ALA A 125 -19.14 0.59 -9.77
N ALA A 126 -19.22 -0.61 -9.19
CA ALA A 126 -19.77 -0.83 -7.85
C ALA A 126 -18.93 -0.13 -6.77
N VAL A 127 -17.60 -0.25 -6.84
CA VAL A 127 -16.69 0.47 -5.92
C VAL A 127 -16.88 1.98 -6.07
N ALA A 128 -16.87 2.50 -7.29
CA ALA A 128 -17.03 3.94 -7.52
C ALA A 128 -18.39 4.48 -7.00
N ALA A 129 -19.46 3.72 -7.18
CA ALA A 129 -20.78 4.08 -6.66
C ALA A 129 -20.80 4.09 -5.12
N ALA A 130 -20.24 3.06 -4.48
CA ALA A 130 -20.14 2.98 -3.03
C ALA A 130 -19.38 4.18 -2.43
N LEU A 131 -18.22 4.52 -3.01
CA LEU A 131 -17.42 5.67 -2.59
C LEU A 131 -18.19 6.99 -2.76
N ALA A 132 -18.90 7.18 -3.87
CA ALA A 132 -19.70 8.38 -4.11
C ALA A 132 -20.86 8.53 -3.11
N GLU A 133 -21.37 7.43 -2.56
CA GLU A 133 -22.39 7.40 -1.52
C GLU A 133 -21.80 7.52 -0.09
N GLY A 134 -20.48 7.66 0.04
CA GLY A 134 -19.80 7.76 1.35
C GLY A 134 -19.53 6.41 2.02
N HIS A 135 -19.70 5.30 1.32
CA HIS A 135 -19.34 3.97 1.80
C HIS A 135 -17.89 3.66 1.43
N TRP A 136 -17.01 3.68 2.44
CA TRP A 136 -15.57 3.44 2.28
C TRP A 136 -15.19 1.99 2.59
N PRO A 137 -14.08 1.47 2.02
CA PRO A 137 -13.47 0.22 2.46
C PRO A 137 -13.10 0.29 3.95
N SER A 138 -12.99 -0.86 4.60
CA SER A 138 -12.67 -0.93 6.02
C SER A 138 -11.28 -0.34 6.30
N GLU A 139 -11.25 0.62 7.21
CA GLU A 139 -10.02 1.25 7.66
C GLU A 139 -9.62 0.85 9.10
N THR A 140 -10.46 0.09 9.80
CA THR A 140 -10.21 -0.36 11.18
C THR A 140 -8.92 -1.17 11.28
N LEU A 141 -8.22 -1.00 12.39
CA LEU A 141 -7.02 -1.78 12.74
C LEU A 141 -7.35 -3.03 13.55
N HIS A 142 -8.65 -3.27 13.79
CA HIS A 142 -9.16 -4.31 14.69
C HIS A 142 -8.61 -4.18 16.12
N ASP A 143 -8.27 -2.96 16.50
CA ASP A 143 -7.79 -2.56 17.82
C ASP A 143 -8.47 -1.23 18.18
N ALA A 144 -9.32 -1.28 19.21
CA ALA A 144 -10.15 -0.14 19.59
C ALA A 144 -9.32 1.06 20.08
N ASP A 145 -8.15 0.83 20.68
CA ASP A 145 -7.28 1.90 21.14
C ASP A 145 -6.62 2.59 19.94
N LEU A 146 -6.16 1.81 18.95
CA LEU A 146 -5.59 2.37 17.72
C LEU A 146 -6.63 3.11 16.88
N ASP A 147 -7.85 2.58 16.76
CA ASP A 147 -8.94 3.25 16.04
C ASP A 147 -9.37 4.55 16.75
N THR A 148 -9.32 4.58 18.09
CA THR A 148 -9.57 5.81 18.87
C THR A 148 -8.48 6.86 18.62
N ILE A 149 -7.21 6.45 18.57
CA ILE A 149 -6.10 7.35 18.27
C ILE A 149 -6.26 7.92 16.85
N ARG A 150 -6.59 7.08 15.87
CA ARG A 150 -6.87 7.51 14.49
C ARG A 150 -7.94 8.61 14.46
N GLU A 151 -9.10 8.35 15.06
CA GLU A 151 -10.22 9.30 15.10
C GLU A 151 -9.86 10.60 15.82
N GLN A 152 -9.04 10.53 16.88
CA GLN A 152 -8.56 11.73 17.58
C GLN A 152 -7.76 12.64 16.66
N TYR A 153 -6.82 12.08 15.90
CA TYR A 153 -5.96 12.85 14.99
C TYR A 153 -6.69 13.30 13.73
N ARG A 154 -7.59 12.46 13.19
CA ARG A 154 -8.49 12.85 12.09
C ARG A 154 -9.30 14.09 12.42
N ARG A 155 -9.97 14.08 13.58
CA ARG A 155 -10.76 15.21 14.05
C ARG A 155 -9.89 16.45 14.27
N PHE A 156 -8.66 16.30 14.75
CA PHE A 156 -7.73 17.42 14.85
C PHE A 156 -7.42 18.00 13.46
N THR A 157 -7.10 17.15 12.48
CA THR A 157 -6.83 17.57 11.10
C THR A 157 -8.03 18.27 10.46
N ASP A 158 -9.23 17.72 10.62
CA ASP A 158 -10.48 18.29 10.08
C ASP A 158 -10.82 19.67 10.64
N VAL A 159 -10.49 19.92 11.91
CA VAL A 159 -10.85 21.15 12.61
C VAL A 159 -9.74 22.21 12.52
N GLU A 160 -8.49 21.82 12.74
CA GLU A 160 -7.36 22.74 12.94
C GLU A 160 -6.51 22.93 11.67
N ILE A 161 -6.45 21.93 10.79
CA ILE A 161 -5.53 21.93 9.64
C ILE A 161 -6.27 22.23 8.33
N ILE A 162 -7.23 21.38 7.93
CA ILE A 162 -7.88 21.44 6.61
C ILE A 162 -8.51 22.81 6.31
N PRO A 163 -9.28 23.44 7.22
CA PRO A 163 -9.92 24.73 6.94
C PRO A 163 -8.91 25.87 6.71
N ASN A 164 -7.70 25.75 7.26
CA ASN A 164 -6.70 26.81 7.29
C ASN A 164 -5.61 26.63 6.22
N ALA A 165 -5.37 25.39 5.75
CA ALA A 165 -4.27 25.04 4.84
C ALA A 165 -4.22 25.89 3.56
N HIS A 166 -5.37 26.14 2.93
CA HIS A 166 -5.41 26.99 1.72
C HIS A 166 -5.02 28.45 2.02
N GLY A 167 -5.43 28.97 3.19
CA GLY A 167 -5.07 30.32 3.62
C GLY A 167 -3.57 30.47 3.83
N TRP A 168 -2.94 29.50 4.52
CA TRP A 168 -1.49 29.47 4.71
C TRP A 168 -0.75 29.43 3.37
N HIS A 169 -1.25 28.62 2.43
CA HIS A 169 -0.67 28.55 1.09
C HIS A 169 -0.76 29.89 0.34
N LEU A 170 -1.93 30.55 0.33
CA LEU A 170 -2.11 31.84 -0.34
C LEU A 170 -1.24 32.95 0.26
N ALA A 171 -1.02 32.90 1.58
CA ALA A 171 -0.17 33.85 2.28
C ALA A 171 1.34 33.54 2.13
N ASN A 172 1.69 32.34 1.65
CA ASN A 172 3.06 31.81 1.69
C ASN A 172 3.62 31.83 3.13
N ASP A 173 2.76 31.51 4.09
CA ASP A 173 3.11 31.46 5.50
C ASP A 173 3.63 30.06 5.87
N LEU A 174 4.43 30.02 6.94
CA LEU A 174 4.70 28.77 7.65
C LEU A 174 3.42 28.27 8.32
N ILE A 175 3.39 26.98 8.67
CA ILE A 175 2.36 26.46 9.58
C ILE A 175 2.43 27.28 10.88
N PRO A 176 1.32 27.88 11.36
CA PRO A 176 1.35 28.74 12.53
C PRO A 176 1.85 28.03 13.78
N ASP A 177 2.63 28.73 14.61
CA ASP A 177 3.12 28.21 15.90
C ASP A 177 1.97 27.73 16.81
N THR A 178 0.79 28.31 16.68
CA THR A 178 -0.41 27.87 17.41
C THR A 178 -0.85 26.46 17.02
N ALA A 179 -0.81 26.11 15.73
CA ALA A 179 -1.13 24.77 15.26
C ALA A 179 -0.05 23.77 15.69
N VAL A 180 1.22 24.15 15.60
CA VAL A 180 2.35 23.34 16.11
C VAL A 180 2.23 23.10 17.61
N THR A 181 1.86 24.13 18.39
CA THR A 181 1.65 24.01 19.84
C THR A 181 0.50 23.06 20.14
N ALA A 182 -0.63 23.17 19.41
CA ALA A 182 -1.76 22.25 19.59
C ALA A 182 -1.39 20.79 19.29
N MET A 183 -0.58 20.55 18.25
CA MET A 183 -0.03 19.21 17.98
C MET A 183 0.88 18.73 19.12
N ALA A 184 1.68 19.61 19.72
CA ALA A 184 2.53 19.27 20.86
C ALA A 184 1.70 18.87 22.09
N GLU A 185 0.61 19.59 22.36
CA GLU A 185 -0.32 19.30 23.46
C GLU A 185 -1.04 17.96 23.29
N LEU A 186 -1.26 17.51 22.05
CA LEU A 186 -1.74 16.14 21.73
C LEU A 186 -0.68 15.05 21.89
N GLY A 187 0.58 15.41 22.19
CA GLY A 187 1.69 14.48 22.36
C GLY A 187 2.34 14.02 21.05
N THR A 188 2.01 14.64 19.92
CA THR A 188 2.47 14.27 18.56
C THR A 188 4.00 14.12 18.48
N PHE A 189 4.75 15.04 19.08
CA PHE A 189 6.22 15.04 19.02
C PHE A 189 6.88 14.04 19.98
N GLY A 190 6.10 13.44 20.89
CA GLY A 190 6.55 12.49 21.89
C GLY A 190 6.06 11.06 21.66
N VAL A 191 5.33 10.77 20.57
CA VAL A 191 4.64 9.48 20.36
C VAL A 191 5.54 8.27 20.62
N CYS A 192 6.71 8.21 20.00
CA CYS A 192 7.66 7.10 20.18
C CYS A 192 8.79 7.38 21.18
N ILE A 193 8.76 8.50 21.89
CA ILE A 193 9.77 8.82 22.90
C ILE A 193 9.41 8.05 24.18
N PRO A 194 10.34 7.34 24.83
CA PRO A 194 10.06 6.66 26.10
C PRO A 194 9.54 7.63 27.17
N GLU A 195 8.65 7.13 28.03
CA GLU A 195 8.03 7.92 29.10
C GLU A 195 9.06 8.56 30.05
N GLU A 196 10.19 7.88 30.30
CA GLU A 196 11.28 8.41 31.15
C GLU A 196 11.93 9.71 30.60
N TYR A 197 11.73 10.01 29.31
CA TYR A 197 12.17 11.26 28.68
C TYR A 197 11.01 12.22 28.38
N GLY A 198 9.83 11.97 28.95
CA GLY A 198 8.63 12.81 28.78
C GLY A 198 7.82 12.53 27.50
N GLY A 199 8.01 11.37 26.87
CA GLY A 199 7.18 10.94 25.73
C GLY A 199 6.01 10.04 26.12
N LEU A 200 5.34 9.46 25.11
CA LEU A 200 4.18 8.58 25.28
C LEU A 200 4.55 7.09 25.25
N GLY A 201 5.77 6.73 24.87
CA GLY A 201 6.23 5.34 24.82
C GLY A 201 5.49 4.43 23.82
N LEU A 202 4.75 5.00 22.86
CA LEU A 202 3.91 4.25 21.92
C LEU A 202 4.71 3.67 20.75
N GLY A 203 4.17 2.60 20.16
CA GLY A 203 4.80 1.86 19.07
C GLY A 203 4.86 2.62 17.74
N LYS A 204 5.65 2.10 16.79
CA LYS A 204 5.78 2.70 15.45
C LYS A 204 4.50 2.65 14.62
N LEU A 205 3.63 1.68 14.86
CA LEU A 205 2.31 1.63 14.23
C LEU A 205 1.49 2.87 14.59
N VAL A 206 1.50 3.29 15.86
CA VAL A 206 0.83 4.52 16.30
C VAL A 206 1.41 5.74 15.59
N MET A 207 2.73 5.83 15.46
CA MET A 207 3.36 6.91 14.70
C MET A 207 2.90 6.94 13.25
N CYS A 208 2.74 5.79 12.59
CA CYS A 208 2.23 5.72 11.22
C CYS A 208 0.80 6.26 11.14
N ILE A 209 -0.09 5.83 12.03
CA ILE A 209 -1.49 6.29 12.08
C ILE A 209 -1.57 7.80 12.28
N VAL A 210 -0.81 8.32 13.25
CA VAL A 210 -0.72 9.76 13.53
C VAL A 210 -0.21 10.52 12.30
N THR A 211 0.82 10.00 11.64
CA THR A 211 1.39 10.65 10.45
C THR A 211 0.40 10.63 9.29
N GLU A 212 -0.31 9.52 9.07
CA GLU A 212 -1.30 9.35 8.01
C GLU A 212 -2.44 10.37 8.16
N GLU A 213 -3.02 10.50 9.35
CA GLU A 213 -4.13 11.44 9.59
C GLU A 213 -3.69 12.92 9.55
N LEU A 214 -2.39 13.21 9.68
CA LEU A 214 -1.83 14.57 9.59
C LEU A 214 -1.33 14.96 8.19
N SER A 215 -1.21 14.00 7.26
CA SER A 215 -0.54 14.19 5.95
C SER A 215 -1.46 14.63 4.82
#